data_AF-A0AAW5KNK5-F1
#
_entry.id   AF-A0AAW5KNK5-F1
#
_cell.length_a   1.000
_cell.length_b   1.000
_cell.length_c   1.000
_cell.angle_alpha   90.00
_cell.angle_beta   90.00
_cell.angle_gamma   90.00
#
_symmetry.space_group_name_H-M   'P 1'
#
loop_
_entity.id
_entity.type
_entity.pdbx_description
1 polymer ?
#
loop_
_entity_poly.entity_id
_entity_poly.type
_entity_poly.pdbx_seq_one_letter_code
_entity_poly.pdbx_strand_id
1 'polypeptide(L)'
;MELEQYKSSAFEIFDRLLRAMRSPEGYVHPQSLLCCIGSLAGYSCQQDVRKLFMTEGVQEEDVFTVFTDKSGRKYFYGDIIDEKLVGNNYSVWSFTAGVLKKYNEPFTDVGEMLRYTAANAGGTSFGKIRNCTTGETVQSYIKLLWQPLLPIAQKSAGRGELHIVFGLCIQKAMMTCKSAVSLSECARIIMESALTGARVDFKDL
;
A
#
# COMPACT_ATOMS: atom_id res chain seq x y z
N MET A 1 -8.28 -17.53 10.07
CA MET A 1 -8.95 -16.50 9.26
C MET A 1 -9.10 -17.02 7.84
N GLU A 2 -10.31 -17.02 7.31
CA GLU A 2 -10.59 -17.53 5.97
C GLU A 2 -10.47 -16.38 4.96
N LEU A 3 -9.48 -16.44 4.06
CA LEU A 3 -9.22 -15.35 3.11
C LEU A 3 -10.34 -15.17 2.08
N GLU A 4 -11.22 -16.16 1.93
CA GLU A 4 -12.27 -16.18 0.92
C GLU A 4 -13.24 -14.99 1.07
N GLN A 5 -13.55 -14.60 2.31
CA GLN A 5 -14.50 -13.52 2.60
C GLN A 5 -14.04 -12.16 2.03
N TYR A 6 -12.73 -11.94 1.91
CA TYR A 6 -12.16 -10.67 1.44
C TYR A 6 -12.04 -10.59 -0.08
N LYS A 7 -12.06 -11.74 -0.78
CA LYS A 7 -11.77 -11.80 -2.22
C LYS A 7 -12.74 -10.98 -3.06
N SER A 8 -14.03 -11.01 -2.72
CA SER A 8 -15.06 -10.26 -3.46
C SER A 8 -14.77 -8.75 -3.44
N SER A 9 -14.54 -8.18 -2.25
CA SER A 9 -14.16 -6.77 -2.11
C SER A 9 -12.84 -6.45 -2.81
N ALA A 10 -11.82 -7.30 -2.62
CA ALA A 10 -10.51 -7.09 -3.22
C ALA A 10 -10.57 -7.06 -4.76
N PHE A 11 -11.36 -7.96 -5.35
CA PHE A 11 -11.50 -8.06 -6.80
C PHE A 11 -12.36 -6.93 -7.36
N GLU A 12 -13.43 -6.52 -6.65
CA GLU A 12 -14.21 -5.33 -7.01
C GLU A 12 -13.34 -4.07 -7.02
N ILE A 13 -12.49 -3.89 -6.01
CA ILE A 13 -11.52 -2.78 -5.94
C ILE A 13 -10.57 -2.84 -7.13
N PHE A 14 -9.96 -4.00 -7.39
CA PHE A 14 -9.06 -4.18 -8.52
C PHE A 14 -9.73 -3.82 -9.85
N ASP A 15 -10.95 -4.31 -10.11
CA ASP A 15 -11.67 -4.07 -11.36
C ASP A 15 -12.07 -2.60 -11.52
N ARG A 16 -12.34 -1.88 -10.41
CA ARG A 16 -12.58 -0.42 -10.45
C ARG A 16 -11.29 0.34 -10.74
N LEU A 17 -10.17 -0.02 -10.11
CA LEU A 17 -8.87 0.59 -10.38
C LEU A 17 -8.45 0.38 -11.83
N LEU A 18 -8.57 -0.84 -12.34
CA LEU A 18 -8.24 -1.18 -13.72
C LEU A 18 -9.05 -0.36 -14.74
N ARG A 19 -10.33 -0.10 -14.44
CA ARG A 19 -11.20 0.76 -15.26
C ARG A 19 -10.82 2.24 -15.15
N ALA A 20 -10.58 2.72 -13.94
CA ALA A 20 -10.24 4.12 -13.69
C ALA A 20 -8.88 4.53 -14.27
N MET A 21 -7.93 3.60 -14.33
CA MET A 21 -6.57 3.85 -14.81
C MET A 21 -6.39 3.54 -16.31
N ARG A 22 -7.47 3.24 -17.02
CA ARG A 22 -7.45 2.93 -18.44
C ARG A 22 -7.33 4.23 -19.25
N SER A 23 -6.37 4.28 -20.16
CA SER A 23 -6.19 5.39 -21.10
C SER A 23 -7.35 5.41 -22.12
N PRO A 24 -7.52 6.53 -22.86
CA PRO A 24 -8.50 6.60 -23.96
C PRO A 24 -8.35 5.47 -25.00
N GLU A 25 -7.12 5.02 -25.22
CA GLU A 25 -6.77 3.92 -26.15
C GLU A 25 -7.01 2.52 -25.55
N GLY A 26 -7.44 2.45 -24.29
CA GLY A 26 -7.79 1.20 -23.64
C GLY A 26 -6.67 0.53 -22.84
N TYR A 27 -5.48 1.12 -22.77
CA TYR A 27 -4.32 0.55 -22.08
C TYR A 27 -4.25 0.97 -20.62
N VAL A 28 -3.69 0.10 -19.77
CA VAL A 28 -3.37 0.44 -18.38
C VAL A 28 -1.87 0.36 -18.21
N HIS A 29 -1.25 1.43 -17.71
CA HIS A 29 0.18 1.44 -17.45
C HIS A 29 0.50 0.54 -16.23
N PRO A 30 1.22 -0.59 -16.40
CA PRO A 30 1.36 -1.58 -15.33
C PRO A 30 2.05 -1.05 -14.07
N GLN A 31 3.14 -0.29 -14.23
CA GLN A 31 3.88 0.28 -13.09
C GLN A 31 3.03 1.28 -12.30
N SER A 32 2.18 2.06 -12.98
CA SER A 32 1.22 2.97 -12.35
C SER A 32 0.19 2.19 -11.52
N LEU A 33 -0.38 1.11 -12.07
CA LEU A 33 -1.37 0.29 -11.36
C LEU A 33 -0.75 -0.35 -10.10
N LEU A 34 0.47 -0.89 -10.22
CA LEU A 34 1.21 -1.49 -9.11
C LEU A 34 1.52 -0.44 -8.03
N CYS A 35 1.97 0.75 -8.41
CA CYS A 35 2.22 1.86 -7.49
C CYS A 35 0.94 2.30 -6.78
N CYS A 36 -0.15 2.48 -7.51
CA CYS A 36 -1.45 2.84 -6.96
C CYS A 36 -1.93 1.84 -5.90
N ILE A 37 -1.91 0.54 -6.23
CA ILE A 37 -2.36 -0.51 -5.31
C ILE A 37 -1.44 -0.60 -4.09
N GLY A 38 -0.12 -0.54 -4.28
CA GLY A 38 0.84 -0.49 -3.17
C GLY A 38 0.59 0.70 -2.25
N SER A 39 0.36 1.89 -2.80
CA SER A 39 0.06 3.11 -2.04
C SER A 39 -1.15 2.94 -1.14
N LEU A 40 -2.25 2.41 -1.68
CA LEU A 40 -3.49 2.15 -0.93
C LEU A 40 -3.32 1.05 0.12
N ALA A 41 -2.57 -0.01 -0.20
CA ALA A 41 -2.26 -1.09 0.75
C ALA A 41 -1.46 -0.58 1.95
N GLY A 42 -0.42 0.23 1.69
CA GLY A 42 0.35 0.89 2.74
C GLY A 42 -0.51 1.78 3.62
N TYR A 43 -1.26 2.68 3.01
CA TYR A 43 -2.13 3.60 3.74
C TYR A 43 -3.21 2.85 4.56
N SER A 44 -3.73 1.74 4.04
CA SER A 44 -4.69 0.91 4.78
C SER A 44 -4.10 0.31 6.07
N CYS A 45 -2.79 0.03 6.12
CA CYS A 45 -2.12 -0.41 7.35
C CYS A 45 -2.23 0.65 8.44
N GLN A 46 -1.92 1.91 8.12
CA GLN A 46 -2.05 3.03 9.06
C GLN A 46 -3.51 3.21 9.50
N GLN A 47 -4.46 3.13 8.56
CA GLN A 47 -5.89 3.27 8.86
C GLN A 47 -6.41 2.15 9.75
N ASP A 48 -5.89 0.93 9.59
CA ASP A 48 -6.19 -0.17 10.49
C ASP A 48 -5.69 0.08 11.91
N VAL A 49 -4.46 0.58 12.07
CA VAL A 49 -3.93 0.97 13.39
C VAL A 49 -4.77 2.08 14.00
N ARG A 50 -5.09 3.13 13.23
CA ARG A 50 -5.96 4.22 13.69
C ARG A 50 -7.30 3.70 14.16
N LYS A 51 -7.96 2.85 13.37
CA LYS A 51 -9.24 2.25 13.76
C LYS A 51 -9.13 1.40 15.03
N LEU A 52 -8.03 0.68 15.23
CA LEU A 52 -7.84 -0.19 16.39
C LEU A 52 -7.54 0.57 17.68
N PHE A 53 -6.79 1.67 17.61
CA PHE A 53 -6.21 2.30 18.81
C PHE A 53 -6.60 3.76 19.03
N MET A 54 -7.03 4.51 17.99
CA MET A 54 -7.46 5.91 18.14
C MET A 54 -8.90 5.97 18.63
N THR A 55 -9.09 5.78 19.94
CA THR A 55 -10.35 6.05 20.64
C THR A 55 -10.35 7.43 21.27
N GLU A 56 -11.50 7.87 21.80
CA GLU A 56 -11.60 9.15 22.51
C GLU A 56 -10.53 9.25 23.62
N GLY A 57 -9.79 10.35 23.63
CA GLY A 57 -8.72 10.62 24.61
C GLY A 57 -7.32 10.12 24.24
N VAL A 58 -7.17 9.27 23.21
CA VAL A 58 -5.84 8.78 22.77
C VAL A 58 -5.20 9.76 21.80
N GLN A 59 -3.96 10.18 22.06
CA GLN A 59 -3.19 11.04 21.15
C GLN A 59 -2.51 10.21 20.06
N GLU A 60 -2.16 10.84 18.93
CA GLU A 60 -1.50 10.13 17.82
C GLU A 60 -0.12 9.62 18.24
N GLU A 61 0.56 10.39 19.08
CA GLU A 61 1.90 10.13 19.58
C GLU A 61 1.95 8.95 20.57
N ASP A 62 0.81 8.56 21.14
CA ASP A 62 0.69 7.36 22.00
C ASP A 62 0.69 6.06 21.17
N VAL A 63 0.33 6.16 19.89
CA VAL A 63 0.17 5.02 18.97
C VAL A 63 1.25 4.98 17.91
N PHE A 64 1.74 6.15 17.49
CA PHE A 64 2.70 6.32 16.42
C PHE A 64 3.91 7.12 16.89
N THR A 65 5.08 6.77 16.37
CA THR A 65 6.20 7.70 16.30
C THR A 65 5.91 8.72 15.19
N VAL A 66 5.64 9.97 15.56
CA VAL A 66 5.31 11.05 14.63
C VAL A 66 6.55 11.88 14.32
N PHE A 67 6.86 12.02 13.02
CA PHE A 67 7.90 12.91 12.52
C PHE A 67 7.26 14.05 11.73
N THR A 68 7.66 15.28 11.99
CA THR A 68 7.19 16.47 11.25
C THR A 68 8.34 17.07 10.45
N ASP A 69 8.13 17.27 9.15
CA ASP A 69 9.15 17.90 8.32
C ASP A 69 9.16 19.44 8.42
N LYS A 70 10.09 20.09 7.71
CA LYS A 70 10.24 21.55 7.69
C LYS A 70 9.02 22.29 7.11
N SER A 71 8.17 21.59 6.37
CA SER A 71 6.93 22.12 5.78
C SER A 71 5.71 21.86 6.67
N GLY A 72 5.90 21.25 7.84
CA GLY A 72 4.82 20.94 8.78
C GLY A 72 4.08 19.64 8.48
N ARG A 73 4.51 18.86 7.47
CA ARG A 73 3.87 17.59 7.12
C ARG A 73 4.25 16.51 8.10
N LYS A 74 3.25 15.73 8.55
CA LYS A 74 3.43 14.62 9.48
C LYS A 74 3.69 13.30 8.74
N TYR A 75 4.56 12.49 9.35
CA TYR A 75 4.88 11.14 8.93
C TYR A 75 4.79 10.19 10.12
N PHE A 76 4.11 9.04 9.94
CA PHE A 76 3.80 8.11 11.01
C PHE A 76 4.60 6.81 10.90
N TYR A 77 5.34 6.48 11.95
CA TYR A 77 6.13 5.26 12.09
C TYR A 77 5.72 4.49 13.35
N GLY A 78 6.20 3.25 13.48
CA GLY A 78 6.03 2.45 14.70
C GLY A 78 5.73 0.99 14.40
N ASP A 79 6.04 0.14 15.39
CA ASP A 79 6.00 -1.31 15.28
C ASP A 79 4.62 -1.84 14.87
N ILE A 80 3.54 -1.20 15.32
CA ILE A 80 2.17 -1.64 15.03
C ILE A 80 1.81 -1.46 13.54
N ILE A 81 2.27 -0.38 12.91
CA ILE A 81 2.12 -0.22 11.44
C ILE A 81 3.02 -1.24 10.74
N ASP A 82 4.25 -1.41 11.21
CA ASP A 82 5.26 -2.25 10.58
C ASP A 82 4.89 -3.73 10.65
N GLU A 83 4.19 -4.15 11.70
CA GLU A 83 3.61 -5.49 11.80
C GLU A 83 2.63 -5.77 10.65
N LYS A 84 1.79 -4.80 10.27
CA LYS A 84 0.85 -4.91 9.14
C LYS A 84 1.52 -4.78 7.79
N LEU A 85 2.63 -4.05 7.70
CA LEU A 85 3.38 -3.90 6.45
C LEU A 85 4.24 -5.13 6.15
N VAL A 86 4.98 -5.64 7.14
CA VAL A 86 6.02 -6.64 6.94
C VAL A 86 6.05 -7.76 7.98
N GLY A 87 5.50 -7.54 9.19
CA GLY A 87 5.80 -8.38 10.35
C GLY A 87 4.90 -9.60 10.58
N ASN A 88 3.66 -9.60 10.10
CA ASN A 88 2.71 -10.70 10.35
C ASN A 88 2.38 -11.56 9.11
N ASN A 89 1.72 -12.71 9.31
CA ASN A 89 1.38 -13.69 8.27
C ASN A 89 0.39 -13.18 7.19
N TYR A 90 -0.28 -12.08 7.46
CA TYR A 90 -1.21 -11.40 6.56
C TYR A 90 -0.76 -9.95 6.31
N SER A 91 0.54 -9.69 6.45
CA SER A 91 1.11 -8.39 6.14
C SER A 91 1.08 -8.14 4.64
N VAL A 92 1.16 -6.86 4.24
CA VAL A 92 1.29 -6.47 2.83
C VAL A 92 2.44 -7.24 2.16
N TRP A 93 3.58 -7.34 2.83
CA TRP A 93 4.70 -8.16 2.36
C TRP A 93 4.35 -9.64 2.23
N SER A 94 3.66 -10.25 3.20
CA SER A 94 3.28 -11.67 3.10
C SER A 94 2.43 -11.97 1.85
N PHE A 95 1.53 -11.07 1.48
CA PHE A 95 0.75 -11.20 0.24
C PHE A 95 1.63 -11.12 -1.01
N THR A 96 2.55 -10.16 -1.06
CA THR A 96 3.51 -9.98 -2.16
C THR A 96 4.50 -11.16 -2.27
N ALA A 97 5.15 -11.50 -1.15
CA ALA A 97 6.09 -12.61 -1.00
C ALA A 97 5.46 -13.96 -1.34
N GLY A 98 4.17 -14.16 -1.01
CA GLY A 98 3.44 -15.36 -1.39
C GLY A 98 3.37 -15.57 -2.90
N VAL A 99 3.25 -14.50 -3.69
CA VAL A 99 3.30 -14.58 -5.16
C VAL A 99 4.71 -14.94 -5.63
N LEU A 100 5.74 -14.26 -5.11
CA LEU A 100 7.13 -14.55 -5.47
C LEU A 100 7.50 -16.02 -5.19
N LYS A 101 7.17 -16.49 -3.99
CA LYS A 101 7.38 -17.88 -3.57
C LYS A 101 6.67 -18.87 -4.50
N LYS A 102 5.42 -18.61 -4.87
CA LYS A 102 4.63 -19.49 -5.76
C LYS A 102 5.27 -19.66 -7.13
N TYR A 103 5.97 -18.64 -7.62
CA TYR A 103 6.60 -18.63 -8.95
C TYR A 103 8.12 -18.83 -8.91
N ASN A 104 8.69 -19.17 -7.74
CA ASN A 104 10.14 -19.30 -7.53
C ASN A 104 10.94 -18.07 -7.97
N GLU A 105 10.36 -16.88 -7.77
CA GLU A 105 10.99 -15.60 -8.09
C GLU A 105 11.87 -15.12 -6.93
N PRO A 106 12.96 -14.39 -7.21
CA PRO A 106 13.80 -13.83 -6.16
C PRO A 106 13.03 -12.79 -5.35
N PHE A 107 13.23 -12.85 -4.03
CA PHE A 107 12.68 -11.89 -3.09
C PHE A 107 13.42 -10.56 -3.18
N THR A 108 12.66 -9.47 -3.07
CA THR A 108 13.23 -8.13 -2.93
C THR A 108 13.69 -7.89 -1.48
N ASP A 109 14.74 -7.07 -1.29
CA ASP A 109 15.25 -6.70 0.03
C ASP A 109 14.35 -5.65 0.67
N VAL A 110 13.33 -6.11 1.41
CA VAL A 110 12.39 -5.23 2.12
C VAL A 110 13.07 -4.42 3.22
N GLY A 111 14.12 -4.96 3.84
CA GLY A 111 14.88 -4.25 4.86
C GLY A 111 15.61 -3.04 4.27
N GLU A 112 16.18 -3.18 3.08
CA GLU A 112 16.75 -2.06 2.33
C GLU A 112 15.68 -1.02 1.96
N MET A 113 14.55 -1.45 1.43
CA MET A 113 13.46 -0.53 1.05
C MET A 113 12.94 0.26 2.26
N LEU A 114 12.79 -0.39 3.42
CA LEU A 114 12.43 0.26 4.68
C LEU A 114 13.42 1.36 5.06
N ARG A 115 14.73 1.04 5.06
CA ARG A 115 15.80 2.00 5.37
C ARG A 115 15.80 3.16 4.37
N TYR A 116 15.64 2.87 3.08
CA TYR A 116 15.60 3.89 2.03
C TYR A 116 14.40 4.85 2.22
N THR A 117 13.19 4.34 2.42
CA THR A 117 12.00 5.17 2.62
C THR A 117 12.13 6.03 3.88
N ALA A 118 12.63 5.47 4.98
CA ALA A 118 12.84 6.21 6.23
C ALA A 118 13.89 7.33 6.07
N ALA A 119 15.03 7.03 5.44
CA ALA A 119 16.10 8.00 5.23
C ALA A 119 15.70 9.17 4.32
N ASN A 120 14.70 8.97 3.45
CA ASN A 120 14.23 9.99 2.51
C ASN A 120 12.96 10.72 3.00
N ALA A 121 12.43 10.40 4.18
CA ALA A 121 11.22 11.03 4.72
C ALA A 121 11.31 12.57 4.77
N GLY A 122 10.27 13.25 4.30
CA GLY A 122 10.26 14.73 4.18
C GLY A 122 11.13 15.31 3.06
N GLY A 123 11.96 14.49 2.40
CA GLY A 123 12.83 14.90 1.29
C GLY A 123 12.15 14.86 -0.09
N THR A 124 12.84 15.39 -1.10
CA THR A 124 12.37 15.41 -2.50
C THR A 124 12.31 14.03 -3.16
N SER A 125 12.95 13.03 -2.56
CA SER A 125 12.93 11.63 -3.00
C SER A 125 11.85 10.81 -2.29
N PHE A 126 11.18 11.36 -1.27
CA PHE A 126 10.11 10.64 -0.57
C PHE A 126 8.94 10.34 -1.51
N GLY A 127 8.51 9.08 -1.55
CA GLY A 127 7.41 8.63 -2.41
C GLY A 127 7.74 8.53 -3.90
N LYS A 128 9.01 8.76 -4.30
CA LYS A 128 9.48 8.41 -5.64
C LYS A 128 9.88 6.94 -5.67
N ILE A 129 9.14 6.17 -6.46
CA ILE A 129 9.42 4.75 -6.66
C ILE A 129 10.61 4.64 -7.61
N ARG A 130 11.65 3.93 -7.17
CA ARG A 130 12.92 3.83 -7.91
C ARG A 130 12.70 3.06 -9.21
N ASN A 131 13.54 3.31 -10.22
CA ASN A 131 13.61 2.53 -11.47
C ASN A 131 12.28 2.29 -12.20
N CYS A 132 11.27 3.16 -12.00
CA CYS A 132 9.99 3.05 -12.69
C CYS A 132 9.40 4.43 -12.97
N THR A 133 8.50 4.49 -13.94
CA THR A 133 7.71 5.69 -14.22
C THR A 133 6.29 5.45 -13.74
N THR A 134 5.74 6.33 -12.93
CA THR A 134 4.34 6.25 -12.49
C THR A 134 3.59 7.45 -13.02
N GLY A 135 2.30 7.25 -13.32
CA GLY A 135 1.46 8.34 -13.83
C GLY A 135 1.15 9.39 -12.77
N GLU A 136 1.20 9.01 -11.50
CA GLU A 136 0.95 9.86 -10.33
C GLU A 136 1.90 9.49 -9.18
N THR A 137 1.89 10.33 -8.14
CA THR A 137 2.61 10.07 -6.88
C THR A 137 1.83 9.14 -5.96
N VAL A 138 2.52 8.51 -4.99
CA VAL A 138 1.89 7.71 -3.92
C VAL A 138 0.79 8.51 -3.20
N GLN A 139 1.10 9.76 -2.85
CA GLN A 139 0.22 10.72 -2.22
C GLN A 139 -1.01 11.02 -3.07
N SER A 140 -0.82 11.32 -4.35
CA SER A 140 -1.90 11.58 -5.30
C SER A 140 -2.86 10.39 -5.39
N TYR A 141 -2.34 9.16 -5.50
CA TYR A 141 -3.18 7.96 -5.58
C TYR A 141 -4.04 7.78 -4.33
N ILE A 142 -3.47 7.97 -3.13
CA ILE A 142 -4.23 7.88 -1.88
C ILE A 142 -5.33 8.95 -1.84
N LYS A 143 -4.98 10.21 -2.13
CA LYS A 143 -5.92 11.33 -2.12
C LYS A 143 -7.13 11.11 -3.05
N LEU A 144 -6.86 10.65 -4.27
CA LEU A 144 -7.89 10.49 -5.30
C LEU A 144 -8.76 9.25 -5.08
N LEU A 145 -8.18 8.16 -4.59
CA LEU A 145 -8.82 6.83 -4.67
C LEU A 145 -9.21 6.24 -3.32
N TRP A 146 -8.70 6.74 -2.20
CA TRP A 146 -9.01 6.16 -0.90
C TRP A 146 -10.50 6.24 -0.55
N GLN A 147 -11.09 7.45 -0.58
CA GLN A 147 -12.49 7.66 -0.18
C GLN A 147 -13.48 6.86 -1.04
N PRO A 148 -13.36 6.82 -2.38
CA PRO A 148 -14.26 6.01 -3.21
C PRO A 148 -14.15 4.49 -2.99
N LEU A 149 -12.98 3.99 -2.60
CA LEU A 149 -12.71 2.55 -2.46
C LEU A 149 -12.97 2.03 -1.05
N LEU A 150 -12.88 2.89 -0.04
CA LEU A 150 -13.03 2.52 1.37
C LEU A 150 -14.35 1.77 1.66
N PRO A 151 -15.55 2.23 1.20
CA PRO A 151 -16.79 1.51 1.44
C PRO A 151 -16.81 0.09 0.88
N ILE A 152 -16.07 -0.17 -0.21
CA ILE A 152 -15.98 -1.48 -0.85
C ILE A 152 -15.13 -2.42 -0.01
N ALA A 153 -14.00 -1.93 0.49
CA ALA A 153 -13.13 -2.70 1.39
C ALA A 153 -13.89 -3.07 2.68
N GLN A 154 -14.67 -2.14 3.23
CA GLN A 154 -15.45 -2.33 4.46
C GLN A 154 -16.61 -3.31 4.34
N LYS A 155 -17.01 -3.74 3.13
CA LYS A 155 -18.03 -4.80 2.97
C LYS A 155 -17.58 -6.14 3.56
N SER A 156 -16.26 -6.40 3.56
CA SER A 156 -15.68 -7.65 4.06
C SER A 156 -14.65 -7.44 5.18
N ALA A 157 -13.98 -6.29 5.23
CA ALA A 157 -12.98 -6.01 6.26
C ALA A 157 -13.60 -5.67 7.62
N GLY A 158 -13.21 -6.42 8.66
CA GLY A 158 -13.43 -6.04 10.05
C GLY A 158 -12.52 -4.90 10.52
N ARG A 159 -12.59 -4.61 11.82
CA ARG A 159 -11.73 -3.59 12.45
C ARG A 159 -10.27 -4.05 12.39
N GLY A 160 -9.42 -3.29 11.70
CA GLY A 160 -8.00 -3.58 11.61
C GLY A 160 -7.59 -4.53 10.48
N GLU A 161 -8.50 -4.82 9.55
CA GLU A 161 -8.34 -5.81 8.49
C GLU A 161 -8.37 -5.23 7.05
N LEU A 162 -8.39 -3.91 6.88
CA LEU A 162 -8.39 -3.29 5.54
C LEU A 162 -7.18 -3.72 4.71
N HIS A 163 -5.99 -3.78 5.33
CA HIS A 163 -4.74 -4.21 4.68
C HIS A 163 -4.82 -5.60 4.05
N ILE A 164 -5.67 -6.49 4.58
CA ILE A 164 -5.87 -7.84 4.03
C ILE A 164 -6.59 -7.77 2.68
N VAL A 165 -7.62 -6.93 2.57
CA VAL A 165 -8.35 -6.71 1.32
C VAL A 165 -7.42 -6.15 0.24
N PHE A 166 -6.63 -5.14 0.58
CA PHE A 166 -5.66 -4.57 -0.36
C PHE A 166 -4.48 -5.52 -0.65
N GLY A 167 -4.10 -6.38 0.30
CA GLY A 167 -3.13 -7.45 0.10
C GLY A 167 -3.57 -8.48 -0.94
N LEU A 168 -4.84 -8.86 -0.95
CA LEU A 168 -5.39 -9.72 -2.01
C LEU A 168 -5.46 -8.99 -3.36
N CYS A 169 -5.74 -7.67 -3.35
CA CYS A 169 -5.68 -6.83 -4.55
C CYS A 169 -4.27 -6.80 -5.16
N ILE A 170 -3.22 -6.73 -4.32
CA ILE A 170 -1.82 -6.86 -4.72
C ILE A 170 -1.57 -8.16 -5.47
N GLN A 171 -2.03 -9.30 -4.94
CA GLN A 171 -1.81 -10.58 -5.60
C GLN A 171 -2.43 -10.61 -7.00
N LYS A 172 -3.68 -10.12 -7.12
CA LYS A 172 -4.36 -10.03 -8.43
C LYS A 172 -3.63 -9.08 -9.39
N ALA A 173 -3.09 -7.97 -8.90
CA ALA A 173 -2.34 -7.02 -9.70
C ALA A 173 -1.04 -7.61 -10.23
N MET A 174 -0.24 -8.25 -9.36
CA MET A 174 0.99 -8.93 -9.78
C MET A 174 0.70 -9.97 -10.86
N MET A 175 -0.35 -10.77 -10.67
CA MET A 175 -0.74 -11.78 -11.65
C MET A 175 -1.21 -11.20 -12.99
N THR A 176 -1.81 -10.01 -12.97
CA THR A 176 -2.26 -9.32 -14.18
C THR A 176 -1.10 -8.64 -14.91
N CYS A 177 -0.13 -8.10 -14.18
CA CYS A 177 0.99 -7.34 -14.74
C CYS A 177 2.19 -8.20 -15.15
N LYS A 178 2.28 -9.46 -14.72
CA LYS A 178 3.46 -10.32 -14.88
C LYS A 178 3.96 -10.51 -16.32
N SER A 179 3.12 -10.30 -17.33
CA SER A 179 3.53 -10.38 -18.74
C SER A 179 4.24 -9.12 -19.25
N ALA A 180 4.11 -8.01 -18.53
CA ALA A 180 4.68 -6.70 -18.90
C ALA A 180 5.76 -6.23 -17.91
N VAL A 181 5.69 -6.67 -16.65
CA VAL A 181 6.63 -6.34 -15.58
C VAL A 181 6.98 -7.62 -14.84
N SER A 182 8.27 -7.90 -14.63
CA SER A 182 8.68 -9.11 -13.89
C SER A 182 8.08 -9.12 -12.48
N LEU A 183 7.89 -10.31 -11.90
CA LEU A 183 7.25 -10.42 -10.58
C LEU A 183 8.08 -9.78 -9.46
N SER A 184 9.41 -9.89 -9.51
CA SER A 184 10.30 -9.20 -8.57
C SER A 184 10.21 -7.68 -8.70
N GLU A 185 10.08 -7.15 -9.92
CA GLU A 185 9.89 -5.72 -10.14
C GLU A 185 8.50 -5.26 -9.69
N CYS A 186 7.45 -6.07 -9.92
CA CYS A 186 6.13 -5.83 -9.35
C CYS A 186 6.20 -5.72 -7.83
N ALA A 187 6.89 -6.66 -7.17
CA ALA A 187 7.04 -6.68 -5.73
C ALA A 187 7.77 -5.46 -5.20
N ARG A 188 8.86 -5.04 -5.86
CA ARG A 188 9.61 -3.85 -5.49
C ARG A 188 8.76 -2.58 -5.57
N ILE A 189 8.05 -2.37 -6.70
CA ILE A 189 7.17 -1.21 -6.88
C ILE A 189 6.09 -1.18 -5.79
N ILE A 190 5.40 -2.31 -5.59
CA ILE A 190 4.33 -2.41 -4.58
C ILE A 190 4.86 -2.10 -3.18
N MET A 191 6.00 -2.67 -2.80
CA MET A 191 6.55 -2.47 -1.46
C MET A 191 7.07 -1.05 -1.24
N GLU A 192 7.80 -0.45 -2.18
CA GLU A 192 8.23 0.95 -2.05
C GLU A 192 7.04 1.91 -1.92
N SER A 193 5.98 1.68 -2.70
CA SER A 193 4.74 2.46 -2.61
C SER A 193 4.00 2.23 -1.30
N ALA A 194 3.90 0.99 -0.82
CA ALA A 194 3.24 0.67 0.45
C ALA A 194 3.98 1.23 1.65
N LEU A 195 5.31 1.11 1.66
CA LEU A 195 6.16 1.68 2.71
C LEU A 195 6.02 3.18 2.78
N THR A 196 5.88 3.87 1.64
CA THR A 196 5.61 5.31 1.61
C THR A 196 4.18 5.62 2.07
N GLY A 197 3.18 4.94 1.49
CA GLY A 197 1.77 5.20 1.73
C GLY A 197 1.34 4.99 3.18
N ALA A 198 2.01 4.09 3.90
CA ALA A 198 1.75 3.87 5.32
C ALA A 198 2.20 5.02 6.23
N ARG A 199 3.10 5.90 5.76
CA ARG A 199 3.66 6.96 6.59
C ARG A 199 2.94 8.29 6.44
N VAL A 200 2.25 8.52 5.32
CA VAL A 200 1.68 9.85 5.04
C VAL A 200 0.42 10.12 5.88
N ASP A 201 0.23 11.37 6.31
CA ASP A 201 -1.07 11.85 6.78
C ASP A 201 -1.98 12.18 5.60
N PHE A 202 -3.24 11.77 5.63
CA PHE A 202 -4.24 12.18 4.64
C PHE A 202 -4.57 13.67 4.69
N LYS A 203 -4.47 14.29 5.88
CA LYS A 203 -4.72 15.73 6.04
C LYS A 203 -3.68 16.58 5.30
N ASP A 204 -2.51 16.01 5.08
CA ASP A 204 -1.37 16.66 4.42
C ASP A 204 -1.28 16.31 2.92
N LEU A 205 -2.27 15.59 2.36
CA LEU A 205 -2.34 15.23 0.93
C LEU A 205 -3.08 16.24 0.07
#